data_AF-A0A4R7GJ27-F1
#
_entry.id   AF-A0A4R7GJ27-F1
#
_cell.length_a   1.000
_cell.length_b   1.000
_cell.length_c   1.000
_cell.angle_alpha   90.00
_cell.angle_beta   90.00
_cell.angle_gamma   90.00
#
_symmetry.space_group_name_H-M   'P 1'
#
loop_
_entity.id
_entity.type
_entity.pdbx_description
1 polymer ?
#
loop_
_entity_poly.entity_id
_entity_poly.type
_entity_poly.pdbx_seq_one_letter_code
_entity_poly.pdbx_strand_id
1 'polypeptide(L)'
;MILQADALPHILELTTRKGERIVVAHADYLSDEYIFNKPMEGYEVIWNRDRVNAALAGRYLPITGADAFYFGHTPVEHAMQFANQFYIDTGAVFGGYLTLKQLQ
;
A
#
# COMPACT_ATOMS: atom_id res chain seq x y z
N MET A 1 -10.93 9.21 -19.93
CA MET A 1 -10.48 7.99 -19.23
C MET A 1 -8.98 8.03 -18.94
N ILE A 2 -8.09 8.00 -19.93
CA ILE A 2 -6.62 8.04 -19.67
C ILE A 2 -6.18 9.36 -19.03
N LEU A 3 -6.61 10.50 -19.58
CA LEU A 3 -6.25 11.84 -19.04
C LEU A 3 -6.73 12.09 -17.61
N GLN A 4 -7.73 11.35 -17.12
CA GLN A 4 -8.19 11.47 -15.73
C GLN A 4 -7.31 10.68 -14.77
N ALA A 5 -6.67 9.61 -15.24
CA ALA A 5 -5.76 8.80 -14.43
C ALA A 5 -4.42 9.52 -14.20
N ASP A 6 -3.95 10.31 -15.17
CA ASP A 6 -2.69 11.08 -15.06
C ASP A 6 -2.70 12.11 -13.92
N ALA A 7 -3.87 12.55 -13.48
CA ALA A 7 -4.02 13.51 -12.38
C ALA A 7 -4.15 12.85 -11.00
N LEU A 8 -4.21 11.51 -10.93
CA LEU A 8 -4.36 10.82 -9.66
C LEU A 8 -3.04 10.84 -8.88
N PRO A 9 -3.07 11.07 -7.55
CA PRO A 9 -1.88 10.96 -6.74
C PRO A 9 -1.43 9.51 -6.64
N HIS A 10 -0.12 9.27 -6.65
CA HIS A 10 0.44 7.94 -6.43
C HIS A 10 0.33 7.47 -4.97
N ILE A 11 0.26 8.42 -4.04
CA ILE A 11 0.21 8.18 -2.60
C ILE A 11 -0.92 9.04 -2.02
N LEU A 12 -1.79 8.42 -1.22
CA LEU A 12 -2.82 9.10 -0.44
C LEU A 12 -2.46 9.03 1.04
N GLU A 13 -2.59 10.17 1.74
CA GLU A 13 -2.60 10.22 3.20
C GLU A 13 -4.04 10.42 3.68
N LEU A 14 -4.43 9.66 4.69
CA LEU A 14 -5.72 9.77 5.36
C LEU A 14 -5.48 9.89 6.87
N THR A 15 -6.25 10.76 7.53
CA THR A 15 -6.31 10.79 8.99
C THR A 15 -7.68 10.31 9.44
N THR A 16 -7.74 9.27 10.27
CA THR A 16 -9.02 8.76 10.80
C THR A 16 -9.57 9.68 11.89
N ARG A 17 -10.85 9.53 12.24
CA ARG A 17 -11.46 10.25 13.38
C ARG A 17 -10.74 10.02 14.72
N LYS A 18 -9.98 8.92 14.85
CA LYS A 18 -9.18 8.60 16.04
C LYS A 18 -7.79 9.23 16.02
N GLY A 19 -7.43 9.91 14.92
CA GLY A 19 -6.11 10.52 14.73
C GLY A 19 -5.06 9.59 14.14
N GLU A 20 -5.44 8.39 13.66
CA GLU A 20 -4.51 7.47 13.02
C GLU A 20 -4.18 7.98 11.61
N ARG A 21 -2.90 8.00 11.27
CA ARG A 21 -2.39 8.33 9.94
C ARG A 21 -2.25 7.08 9.11
N ILE A 22 -2.97 7.02 8.01
CA ILE A 22 -2.99 5.90 7.07
C ILE A 22 -2.44 6.37 5.73
N VAL A 23 -1.57 5.56 5.13
CA VAL A 23 -1.00 5.79 3.81
C VAL A 23 -1.51 4.71 2.85
N VAL A 24 -1.93 5.11 1.66
CA VAL A 24 -2.36 4.19 0.60
C VAL A 24 -1.51 4.45 -0.64
N ALA A 25 -0.89 3.39 -1.18
CA ALA A 25 -0.19 3.43 -2.45
C ALA A 25 -0.51 2.17 -3.27
N HIS A 26 -0.24 2.18 -4.57
CA HIS A 26 -0.60 1.04 -5.40
C HIS A 26 0.23 -0.21 -5.08
N ALA A 27 1.57 -0.11 -5.07
CA ALA A 27 2.46 -1.25 -4.89
C ALA A 27 3.34 -1.15 -3.63
N ASP A 28 4.02 -0.02 -3.42
CA ASP A 28 4.90 0.17 -2.26
C ASP A 28 5.12 1.65 -1.92
N TYR A 29 5.70 1.89 -0.75
CA TYR A 29 6.30 3.16 -0.33
C TYR A 29 7.80 2.93 -0.07
N LEU A 30 8.67 3.49 -0.91
CA LEU A 30 10.11 3.14 -1.02
C LEU A 30 11.00 3.81 0.02
N SER A 31 10.55 3.82 1.27
CA SER A 31 11.29 4.38 2.39
C SER A 31 10.82 3.70 3.66
N ASP A 32 11.71 3.53 4.61
CA ASP A 32 11.36 2.95 5.91
C ASP A 32 10.76 4.00 6.87
N GLU A 33 10.73 5.27 6.45
CA GLU A 33 10.05 6.37 7.13
C GLU A 33 9.13 7.13 6.18
N TYR A 34 7.87 7.28 6.58
CA TYR A 34 6.90 8.11 5.92
C TYR A 34 7.07 9.59 6.25
N ILE A 35 7.16 10.39 5.18
CA ILE A 35 7.20 11.85 5.24
C ILE A 35 6.23 12.36 4.18
N PHE A 36 5.32 13.24 4.58
CA PHE A 36 4.35 13.84 3.67
C PHE A 36 5.06 14.55 2.51
N ASN A 37 4.60 14.31 1.28
CA ASN A 37 5.21 14.83 0.05
C ASN A 37 6.71 14.52 -0.12
N LYS A 38 7.21 13.43 0.47
CA LYS A 38 8.56 12.94 0.14
C LYS A 38 8.66 12.68 -1.38
N PRO A 39 9.66 13.25 -2.08
CA PRO A 39 9.88 12.93 -3.48
C PRO A 39 10.13 11.44 -3.66
N MET A 40 9.39 10.82 -4.58
CA MET A 40 9.52 9.40 -4.91
C MET A 40 9.38 9.20 -6.41
N GLU A 41 10.08 8.19 -6.91
CA GLU A 41 9.95 7.74 -8.29
C GLU A 41 8.58 7.06 -8.46
N GLY A 42 7.68 7.71 -9.20
CA GLY A 42 6.29 7.25 -9.35
C GLY A 42 6.17 5.84 -9.94
N TYR A 43 7.08 5.49 -10.85
CA TYR A 43 7.15 4.15 -11.43
C TYR A 43 7.31 3.08 -10.35
N GLU A 44 8.24 3.28 -9.41
CA GLU A 44 8.52 2.32 -8.36
C GLU A 44 7.37 2.24 -7.33
N VAL A 45 6.69 3.35 -7.02
CA VAL A 45 5.49 3.35 -6.16
C VAL A 45 4.35 2.48 -6.75
N ILE A 46 4.31 2.34 -8.08
CA ILE A 46 3.29 1.59 -8.82
C ILE A 46 3.75 0.15 -9.15
N TRP A 47 5.06 -0.13 -9.22
CA TRP A 47 5.55 -1.42 -9.71
C TRP A 47 6.40 -2.24 -8.75
N ASN A 48 6.92 -1.65 -7.67
CA ASN A 48 7.86 -2.34 -6.81
C ASN A 48 7.20 -3.52 -6.06
N ARG A 49 7.92 -4.64 -5.97
CA ARG A 49 7.48 -5.87 -5.25
C ARG A 49 8.51 -6.36 -4.23
N ASP A 50 9.59 -5.63 -4.01
CA ASP A 50 10.70 -6.09 -3.19
C ASP A 50 10.28 -6.24 -1.73
N ARG A 51 9.53 -5.26 -1.20
CA ARG A 51 9.04 -5.29 0.19
C ARG A 51 8.09 -6.46 0.44
N VAL A 52 7.11 -6.69 -0.43
CA VAL A 52 6.16 -7.80 -0.29
C VAL A 52 6.86 -9.16 -0.44
N ASN A 53 7.79 -9.29 -1.39
CA ASN A 53 8.56 -10.52 -1.58
C ASN A 53 9.45 -10.82 -0.35
N ALA A 54 10.09 -9.80 0.23
CA ALA A 54 10.84 -9.95 1.47
C ALA A 54 9.93 -10.37 2.63
N ALA A 55 8.75 -9.76 2.75
CA ALA A 55 7.78 -10.05 3.79
C ALA A 55 7.22 -11.48 3.71
N LEU A 56 6.89 -11.95 2.50
CA LEU A 56 6.49 -13.34 2.23
C LEU A 56 7.60 -14.34 2.59
N ALA A 57 8.86 -13.93 2.49
CA ALA A 57 10.02 -14.71 2.92
C ALA A 57 10.37 -14.50 4.41
N GLY A 58 9.46 -13.92 5.21
CA GLY A 58 9.60 -13.74 6.66
C GLY A 58 10.46 -12.56 7.08
N ARG A 59 10.81 -11.64 6.17
CA ARG A 59 11.64 -10.46 6.45
C ARG A 59 10.81 -9.18 6.27
N TYR A 60 10.36 -8.61 7.38
CA TYR A 60 9.58 -7.38 7.36
C TYR A 60 9.89 -6.51 8.58
N LEU A 61 9.81 -5.20 8.38
CA LEU A 61 9.95 -4.17 9.40
C LEU A 61 8.81 -3.15 9.23
N PRO A 62 8.40 -2.45 10.30
CA PRO A 62 7.45 -1.36 10.17
C PRO A 62 8.03 -0.22 9.32
N ILE A 63 7.17 0.47 8.59
CA ILE A 63 7.47 1.78 8.02
C ILE A 63 7.04 2.82 9.05
N THR A 64 7.96 3.64 9.56
CA THR A 64 7.67 4.65 10.57
C THR A 64 6.95 5.86 9.97
N GLY A 65 6.46 6.79 10.78
CA GLY A 65 5.85 8.05 10.32
C GLY A 65 4.35 7.99 9.95
N ALA A 66 3.77 6.78 9.88
CA ALA A 66 2.34 6.53 9.78
C ALA A 66 1.96 5.22 10.50
N ASP A 67 0.69 5.09 10.87
CA ASP A 67 0.18 3.96 11.65
C ASP A 67 -0.10 2.73 10.79
N ALA A 68 -0.51 2.92 9.53
CA ALA A 68 -0.79 1.82 8.60
C ALA A 68 -0.52 2.20 7.14
N PHE A 69 -0.12 1.21 6.35
CA PHE A 69 0.09 1.30 4.91
C PHE A 69 -0.80 0.27 4.21
N TYR A 70 -1.56 0.68 3.21
CA TYR A 70 -2.36 -0.22 2.38
C TYR A 70 -1.82 -0.26 0.96
N PHE A 71 -1.57 -1.47 0.49
CA PHE A 71 -1.05 -1.76 -0.84
C PHE A 71 -1.92 -2.78 -1.56
N GLY A 72 -1.91 -2.71 -2.89
CA GLY A 72 -2.46 -3.72 -3.78
C GLY A 72 -1.34 -4.35 -4.61
N HIS A 73 -1.51 -4.34 -5.93
CA HIS A 73 -0.54 -4.69 -6.97
C HIS A 73 -0.08 -6.16 -7.04
N THR A 74 0.24 -6.77 -5.90
CA THR A 74 0.71 -8.15 -5.80
C THR A 74 -0.42 -9.02 -5.26
N PRO A 75 -1.06 -9.85 -6.11
CA PRO A 75 -2.12 -10.74 -5.66
C PRO A 75 -1.63 -11.71 -4.58
N VAL A 76 -2.38 -11.77 -3.47
CA VAL A 76 -2.19 -12.71 -2.35
C VAL A 76 -3.44 -13.57 -2.17
N GLU A 77 -3.28 -14.79 -1.67
CA GLU A 77 -4.41 -15.75 -1.53
C GLU A 77 -5.51 -15.25 -0.58
N HIS A 78 -5.10 -14.59 0.50
CA HIS A 78 -5.96 -13.90 1.46
C HIS A 78 -5.30 -12.57 1.83
N ALA A 79 -6.08 -11.60 2.32
CA ALA A 79 -5.53 -10.32 2.75
C ALA A 79 -4.43 -10.55 3.81
N MET A 80 -3.24 -10.00 3.56
CA MET A 80 -2.07 -10.23 4.41
C MET A 80 -1.68 -8.95 5.14
N GLN A 81 -1.09 -9.12 6.32
CA GLN A 81 -0.50 -8.04 7.08
C GLN A 81 0.94 -8.41 7.49
N PHE A 82 1.87 -7.51 7.23
CA PHE A 82 3.26 -7.61 7.66
C PHE A 82 3.65 -6.31 8.36
N ALA A 83 4.02 -6.38 9.65
CA ALA A 83 4.15 -5.20 10.50
C ALA A 83 2.92 -4.27 10.38
N ASN A 84 3.12 -3.04 9.88
CA ASN A 84 2.05 -2.06 9.63
C ASN A 84 1.68 -1.93 8.13
N GLN A 85 2.08 -2.88 7.28
CA GLN A 85 1.72 -2.94 5.87
C GLN A 85 0.63 -3.99 5.63
N PHE A 86 -0.42 -3.59 4.92
CA PHE A 86 -1.59 -4.39 4.60
C PHE A 86 -1.70 -4.58 3.09
N TYR A 87 -1.74 -5.84 2.64
CA TYR A 87 -1.86 -6.21 1.24
C TYR A 87 -3.28 -6.71 0.99
N ILE A 88 -4.06 -5.93 0.22
CA ILE A 88 -5.49 -6.15 0.01
C ILE A 88 -5.85 -6.64 -1.40
N ASP A 89 -4.87 -6.77 -2.29
CA ASP A 89 -5.11 -7.39 -3.60
C ASP A 89 -5.25 -8.90 -3.44
N THR A 90 -6.49 -9.36 -3.33
CA THR A 90 -6.83 -10.79 -3.27
C THR A 90 -7.20 -11.37 -4.64
N GLY A 91 -6.74 -10.75 -5.73
CA GLY A 91 -6.83 -11.32 -7.08
C GLY A 91 -8.26 -11.45 -7.61
N ALA A 92 -9.13 -10.47 -7.36
CA ALA A 92 -10.55 -10.49 -7.77
C ALA A 92 -10.75 -10.84 -9.26
N VAL A 93 -9.89 -10.31 -10.14
CA VAL A 93 -9.96 -10.57 -11.59
C VAL A 93 -9.55 -12.01 -11.97
N PHE A 94 -8.84 -12.71 -11.08
CA PHE A 94 -8.36 -14.08 -11.28
C PHE A 94 -9.27 -15.12 -10.61
N GLY A 95 -10.47 -14.74 -10.17
CA GLY A 95 -11.40 -15.62 -9.45
C GLY A 95 -11.19 -15.63 -7.93
N GLY A 96 -10.31 -14.78 -7.41
CA GLY A 96 -10.21 -14.50 -5.98
C GLY A 96 -11.30 -13.55 -5.50
N TYR A 97 -11.04 -12.85 -4.40
CA TYR A 97 -12.03 -11.98 -3.76
C TYR A 97 -11.74 -10.50 -4.00
N LEU A 98 -12.78 -9.67 -3.97
CA LEU A 98 -12.62 -8.22 -3.79
C LEU A 98 -12.55 -7.93 -2.29
N THR A 99 -11.37 -7.58 -1.79
CA THR A 99 -11.19 -7.20 -0.39
C THR A 99 -11.60 -5.74 -0.18
N LEU A 100 -12.51 -5.52 0.78
CA LEU A 100 -12.91 -4.19 1.25
C LEU A 100 -12.51 -4.03 2.72
N LYS A 101 -11.77 -2.97 3.02
CA LYS A 101 -11.37 -2.64 4.40
C LYS A 101 -12.05 -1.36 4.87
N GLN A 102 -12.87 -1.47 5.91
CA GLN A 102 -13.37 -0.31 6.63
C GLN A 102 -12.27 0.24 7.55
N LEU A 103 -11.98 1.53 7.42
CA LEU A 103 -10.94 2.22 8.20
C LEU A 103 -11.51 3.07 9.35
N GLN A 104 -12.79 3.44 9.29
CA GLN A 104 -13.49 4.24 10.29
C GLN A 104 -15.01 4.15 10.14
#